data_AF-A0A535I1T8-F1
#
_entry.id   AF-A0A535I1T8-F1
#
_cell.length_a   1.000
_cell.length_b   1.000
_cell.length_c   1.000
_cell.angle_alpha   90.00
_cell.angle_beta   90.00
_cell.angle_gamma   90.00
#
_symmetry.space_group_name_H-M   'P 1'
#
loop_
_entity.id
_entity.type
_entity.pdbx_description
1 polymer ?
#
loop_
_entity_poly.entity_id
_entity_poly.type
_entity_poly.pdbx_seq_one_letter_code
_entity_poly.pdbx_strand_id
1 'polypeptide(L)'
;MALDTLQARGRTLALYERYGTLLTEHQREVLDLYLRSDWSLAEVAAHQGTSRAAVHDLLRRSTRALQEYERRLGLLAESTRRKRALAAVERELNGLKRRLERLESV
;
A
#
# COMPACT_ATOMS: atom_id res chain seq x y z
N MET A 1 11.44 7.07 -13.01
CA MET A 1 11.56 5.77 -12.29
C MET A 1 10.19 5.35 -11.80
N ALA A 2 9.93 4.04 -11.65
CA ALA A 2 8.60 3.52 -11.31
C ALA A 2 8.07 3.95 -9.92
N LEU A 3 8.90 4.59 -9.08
CA LEU A 3 8.59 5.04 -7.72
C LEU A 3 9.03 6.49 -7.44
N ASP A 4 9.32 7.29 -8.47
CA ASP A 4 9.90 8.64 -8.30
C ASP A 4 8.97 9.64 -7.61
N THR A 5 7.65 9.40 -7.64
CA THR A 5 6.71 10.28 -6.96
C THR A 5 6.33 9.66 -5.61
N LEU A 6 6.19 10.51 -4.59
CA LEU A 6 5.65 10.11 -3.29
C LEU A 6 4.32 9.36 -3.42
N GLN A 7 3.49 9.76 -4.38
CA GLN A 7 2.23 9.10 -4.68
C GLN A 7 2.41 7.69 -5.26
N ALA A 8 3.36 7.49 -6.18
CA ALA A 8 3.65 6.18 -6.74
C ALA A 8 4.27 5.24 -5.68
N ARG A 9 5.15 5.78 -4.83
CA ARG A 9 5.75 5.06 -3.70
C ARG A 9 4.69 4.63 -2.69
N GLY A 10 3.81 5.55 -2.27
CA GLY A 10 2.72 5.27 -1.34
C GLY A 10 1.73 4.23 -1.88
N ARG A 11 1.38 4.31 -3.17
CA ARG A 11 0.54 3.28 -3.82
C ARG A 11 1.21 1.91 -3.81
N THR A 12 2.51 1.86 -4.10
CA THR A 12 3.25 0.59 -4.14
C THR A 12 3.39 -0.01 -2.75
N LEU A 13 3.61 0.80 -1.72
CA LEU A 13 3.61 0.35 -0.33
C LEU A 13 2.25 -0.25 0.06
N ALA A 14 1.14 0.41 -0.26
CA ALA A 14 -0.20 -0.11 0.05
C ALA A 14 -0.50 -1.43 -0.68
N LEU A 15 -0.02 -1.59 -1.92
CA LEU A 15 -0.10 -2.85 -2.65
C LEU A 15 0.78 -3.93 -2.01
N TYR A 16 1.99 -3.56 -1.59
CA TYR A 16 2.93 -4.47 -0.95
C TYR A 16 2.41 -4.97 0.40
N GLU A 17 1.81 -4.12 1.22
CA GLU A 17 1.13 -4.53 2.47
C GLU A 17 -0.02 -5.52 2.22
N ARG A 18 -0.65 -5.46 1.03
CA ARG A 18 -1.77 -6.33 0.68
C ARG A 18 -1.32 -7.67 0.10
N TYR A 19 -0.30 -7.64 -0.74
CA TYR A 19 0.08 -8.77 -1.61
C TYR A 19 1.52 -9.24 -1.43
N GLY A 20 2.29 -8.65 -0.51
CA GLY A 20 3.71 -8.94 -0.32
C GLY A 20 4.00 -10.43 -0.08
N THR A 21 3.09 -11.14 0.60
CA THR A 21 3.20 -12.59 0.84
C THR A 21 3.18 -13.46 -0.43
N LEU A 22 2.66 -12.93 -1.55
CA LEU A 22 2.64 -13.62 -2.84
C LEU A 22 3.95 -13.46 -3.63
N LEU A 23 4.81 -12.53 -3.21
CA LEU A 23 6.13 -12.34 -3.81
C LEU A 23 7.12 -13.39 -3.28
N THR A 24 8.21 -13.59 -4.01
CA THR A 24 9.31 -14.42 -3.51
C THR A 24 10.00 -13.73 -2.33
N GLU A 25 10.71 -14.50 -1.51
CA GLU A 25 11.44 -13.98 -0.36
C GLU A 25 12.43 -12.87 -0.75
N HIS A 26 13.22 -13.10 -1.80
CA HIS A 26 14.16 -12.10 -2.31
C HIS A 26 13.47 -10.80 -2.81
N GLN A 27 12.29 -10.93 -3.44
CA GLN A 27 11.52 -9.76 -3.86
C GLN A 27 11.00 -8.95 -2.66
N ARG A 28 10.56 -9.64 -1.60
CA ARG A 28 10.10 -9.00 -0.36
C ARG A 28 11.23 -8.27 0.34
N GLU A 29 12.37 -8.93 0.53
CA GLU A 29 13.55 -8.36 1.17
C GLU A 29 13.98 -7.04 0.49
N VAL A 30 14.12 -7.04 -0.83
CA VAL A 30 14.49 -5.84 -1.59
C VAL A 30 13.42 -4.74 -1.50
N LEU A 31 12.14 -5.11 -1.52
CA LEU A 31 11.06 -4.14 -1.33
C LEU A 31 11.00 -3.59 0.09
N ASP A 32 11.29 -4.37 1.12
CA ASP A 32 11.31 -3.91 2.52
C ASP A 32 12.44 -2.90 2.74
N LEU A 33 13.66 -3.24 2.30
CA LEU A 33 14.79 -2.31 2.36
C LEU A 33 14.47 -0.99 1.65
N TYR A 34 13.89 -1.08 0.45
CA TYR A 34 13.59 0.11 -0.35
C TYR A 34 12.38 0.90 0.16
N LEU A 35 11.27 0.26 0.53
CA LEU A 35 9.98 0.92 0.84
C LEU A 35 9.79 1.23 2.33
N ARG A 36 10.36 0.42 3.23
CA ARG A 36 10.17 0.57 4.69
C ARG A 36 11.41 1.12 5.38
N SER A 37 12.60 0.74 4.92
CA SER A 37 13.87 1.16 5.53
C SER A 37 14.49 2.39 4.86
N ASP A 38 13.86 2.93 3.81
CA ASP A 38 14.33 4.09 3.04
C ASP A 38 15.75 3.95 2.44
N TRP A 39 16.19 2.72 2.17
CA TRP A 39 17.47 2.50 1.50
C TRP A 39 17.42 2.95 0.04
N SER A 40 18.48 3.61 -0.40
CA SER A 40 18.72 3.93 -1.80
C SER A 40 19.01 2.67 -2.62
N LEU A 41 18.85 2.76 -3.95
CA LEU A 41 19.18 1.65 -4.85
C LEU A 41 20.65 1.22 -4.74
N ALA A 42 21.55 2.15 -4.40
CA ALA A 42 22.97 1.87 -4.24
C ALA A 42 23.24 1.08 -2.96
N GLU A 43 22.61 1.46 -1.84
CA GLU A 43 22.73 0.75 -0.56
C GLU A 43 22.17 -0.67 -0.65
N VAL A 44 20.99 -0.83 -1.27
CA VAL A 44 20.42 -2.17 -1.51
C VAL A 44 21.33 -3.00 -2.40
N ALA A 45 21.90 -2.42 -3.47
CA ALA A 45 22.78 -3.13 -4.37
C ALA A 45 24.07 -3.59 -3.68
N ALA A 46 24.68 -2.74 -2.86
CA ALA A 46 25.86 -3.06 -2.07
C ALA A 46 25.58 -4.20 -1.08
N HIS A 47 24.46 -4.16 -0.38
CA HIS A 47 24.07 -5.20 0.58
C HIS A 47 23.75 -6.54 -0.07
N GLN A 48 23.11 -6.51 -1.25
CA GLN A 48 22.78 -7.71 -2.02
C GLN A 48 23.93 -8.23 -2.89
N GLY A 49 25.11 -7.59 -2.86
CA GLY A 49 26.26 -7.97 -3.70
C GLY A 49 25.95 -7.93 -5.20
N THR A 50 25.10 -7.00 -5.63
CA THR A 50 24.60 -6.91 -7.01
C THR A 50 24.72 -5.50 -7.58
N SER A 51 24.29 -5.29 -8.82
CA SER A 51 24.34 -3.98 -9.47
C SER A 51 23.10 -3.13 -9.18
N ARG A 52 23.26 -1.79 -9.22
CA ARG A 52 22.13 -0.86 -9.10
C ARG A 52 21.05 -1.11 -10.15
N ALA A 53 21.44 -1.53 -11.35
CA ALA A 53 20.52 -1.88 -12.43
C ALA A 53 19.70 -3.14 -12.10
N ALA A 54 20.34 -4.16 -11.52
CA ALA A 54 19.66 -5.38 -11.10
C ALA A 54 18.61 -5.11 -10.01
N VAL A 55 18.95 -4.30 -8.99
CA VAL A 55 17.99 -3.87 -7.95
C VAL A 55 16.82 -3.10 -8.56
N HIS A 56 17.11 -2.15 -9.45
CA HIS A 56 16.09 -1.37 -10.14
C HIS A 56 15.11 -2.27 -10.92
N ASP A 57 15.64 -3.23 -11.68
CA ASP A 57 14.82 -4.16 -12.46
C ASP A 57 14.00 -5.10 -11.59
N LEU A 58 14.55 -5.52 -10.45
CA LEU A 58 13.83 -6.31 -9.46
C LEU A 58 12.65 -5.51 -8.88
N LEU A 59 12.88 -4.28 -8.40
CA LEU A 59 11.82 -3.41 -7.89
C LEU A 59 10.73 -3.17 -8.94
N ARG A 60 11.11 -2.92 -10.19
CA ARG A 60 10.17 -2.72 -11.30
C ARG A 60 9.31 -3.96 -11.55
N ARG A 61 9.92 -5.16 -11.57
CA ARG A 61 9.18 -6.42 -11.79
C ARG A 61 8.28 -6.75 -10.60
N SER A 62 8.75 -6.59 -9.37
CA SER A 62 7.94 -6.80 -8.17
C SER A 62 6.76 -5.84 -8.11
N THR A 63 6.96 -4.56 -8.44
CA THR A 63 5.87 -3.57 -8.51
C THR A 63 4.82 -3.95 -9.56
N ARG A 64 5.26 -4.45 -10.73
CA ARG A 64 4.34 -4.94 -11.76
C ARG A 64 3.54 -6.17 -11.31
N ALA A 65 4.16 -7.09 -10.59
CA ALA A 65 3.48 -8.25 -10.02
C ALA A 65 2.41 -7.81 -9.01
N LEU A 66 2.74 -6.90 -8.09
CA LEU A 66 1.79 -6.32 -7.13
C LEU A 66 0.60 -5.64 -7.83
N GLN A 67 0.84 -4.91 -8.92
CA GLN A 67 -0.22 -4.30 -9.72
C GLN A 67 -1.10 -5.34 -10.43
N GLU A 68 -0.52 -6.43 -10.92
CA GLU A 68 -1.28 -7.53 -11.53
C GLU A 68 -2.15 -8.25 -10.49
N TYR A 69 -1.63 -8.48 -9.27
CA TYR A 69 -2.43 -9.03 -8.18
C TYR A 69 -3.62 -8.13 -7.86
N GLU A 70 -3.44 -6.81 -7.80
CA GLU A 70 -4.58 -5.90 -7.60
C GLU A 70 -5.57 -5.93 -8.77
N ARG A 71 -5.09 -6.00 -10.02
CA ARG A 71 -6.00 -6.12 -11.17
C ARG A 71 -6.87 -7.37 -11.10
N ARG A 72 -6.30 -8.50 -10.63
CA ARG A 72 -7.02 -9.78 -10.55
C ARG A 72 -7.88 -9.92 -9.31
N LEU A 73 -7.41 -9.42 -8.16
CA LEU A 73 -8.00 -9.69 -6.85
C LEU A 73 -8.76 -8.49 -6.28
N GLY A 74 -8.40 -7.26 -6.67
CA GLY A 74 -9.12 -6.04 -6.29
C GLY A 74 -9.20 -5.75 -4.78
N LEU A 75 -8.36 -6.38 -3.96
CA LEU A 75 -8.52 -6.35 -2.50
C LEU A 75 -8.26 -4.96 -1.90
N LEU A 76 -7.34 -4.18 -2.48
CA LEU A 76 -7.06 -2.82 -2.00
C LEU A 76 -8.22 -1.88 -2.33
N ALA A 77 -8.73 -1.92 -3.56
CA ALA A 77 -9.91 -1.16 -3.97
C ALA A 77 -11.14 -1.53 -3.12
N GLU A 78 -11.37 -2.83 -2.91
CA GLU A 78 -12.48 -3.34 -2.11
C GLU A 78 -12.40 -2.89 -0.64
N SER A 79 -11.21 -2.99 -0.03
CA SER A 79 -10.97 -2.50 1.33
C SER A 79 -11.23 -0.99 1.45
N THR A 80 -10.79 -0.22 0.45
CA THR A 80 -11.02 1.23 0.40
C THR A 80 -12.52 1.55 0.29
N ARG A 81 -13.26 0.82 -0.54
CA ARG A 81 -14.72 0.97 -0.67
C ARG A 81 -15.43 0.68 0.64
N ARG A 82 -15.09 -0.44 1.30
CA ARG A 82 -15.66 -0.82 2.61
C ARG A 82 -15.40 0.23 3.68
N LYS A 83 -14.17 0.75 3.78
CA LYS A 83 -13.83 1.83 4.72
C LYS A 83 -14.67 3.09 4.50
N ARG A 84 -14.90 3.49 3.23
CA ARG A 84 -15.75 4.65 2.92
C ARG A 84 -17.21 4.43 3.30
N ALA A 85 -17.73 3.23 3.08
CA ALA A 85 -19.09 2.88 3.48
C ALA A 85 -19.25 2.93 5.01
N LEU A 86 -18.32 2.34 5.76
CA LEU A 86 -18.31 2.40 7.22
C LEU A 86 -18.27 3.84 7.74
N ALA A 87 -17.37 4.66 7.19
CA ALA A 87 -17.28 6.08 7.56
C ALA A 87 -18.54 6.89 7.19
N ALA A 88 -19.33 6.46 6.21
CA ALA A 88 -20.62 7.06 5.93
C ALA A 88 -21.66 6.70 7.00
N VAL A 89 -21.76 5.41 7.34
CA VAL A 89 -22.66 4.91 8.38
C VAL A 89 -22.34 5.54 9.74
N GLU A 90 -21.06 5.65 10.11
CA GLU A 90 -20.64 6.30 11.36
C GLU A 90 -21.06 7.78 11.42
N ARG A 91 -20.96 8.51 10.30
CA ARG A 91 -21.38 9.91 10.22
C ARG A 91 -22.89 10.05 10.39
N GLU A 92 -23.67 9.18 9.76
CA GLU A 92 -25.13 9.16 9.90
C GLU A 92 -25.55 8.83 11.34
N LEU A 93 -24.96 7.79 11.92
CA LEU A 93 -25.23 7.37 13.30
C LEU A 93 -24.93 8.51 14.29
N ASN A 94 -23.80 9.19 14.13
CA ASN A 94 -23.44 10.35 14.95
C ASN A 94 -24.40 11.52 14.73
N GLY A 95 -24.90 11.71 13.51
CA GLY A 95 -25.95 12.69 13.21
C GLY A 95 -27.26 12.39 13.92
N LEU A 96 -27.67 11.12 13.96
CA LEU A 96 -28.88 10.66 14.65
C LEU A 96 -28.74 10.79 16.18
N LYS A 97 -27.61 10.39 16.76
CA LYS A 97 -27.34 10.55 18.21
C LYS A 97 -27.51 12.00 18.65
N ARG A 98 -26.90 12.94 17.91
CA ARG A 98 -27.06 14.38 18.18
C ARG A 98 -28.51 14.87 18.06
N ARG A 99 -29.32 14.26 17.19
CA ARG A 99 -30.75 14.61 17.07
C ARG A 99 -31.55 14.09 18.25
N LEU A 100 -31.26 12.88 18.71
CA LEU A 100 -31.89 12.26 19.87
C LEU A 100 -31.61 13.09 21.14
N GLU A 101 -30.34 13.44 21.38
CA GLU A 101 -29.94 14.27 22.53
C GLU A 101 -30.70 15.60 22.58
N ARG A 102 -30.96 16.22 21.42
CA ARG A 102 -31.74 17.47 21.33
C ARG A 102 -33.23 17.28 21.64
N LEU A 103 -33.79 16.11 21.38
CA LEU A 103 -35.20 15.81 21.66
C LEU A 103 -35.41 15.42 23.12
N GLU A 104 -34.44 14.75 23.74
CA GLU A 104 -34.47 14.38 25.16
C GLU A 104 -34.20 15.58 26.10
N SER A 105 -33.64 16.68 25.56
CA SER A 105 -33.42 17.93 26.29
C SER A 105 -34.61 18.90 26.28
N VAL A 106 -35.77 18.49 25.74
CA VAL A 106 -37.04 19.24 25.71
C VAL A 106 -38.05 18.56 26.61
#